data_AF-A0A660TFM0-F1
#
_entry.id   AF-A0A660TFM0-F1
#
_cell.length_a   1.000
_cell.length_b   1.000
_cell.length_c   1.000
_cell.angle_alpha   90.00
_cell.angle_beta   90.00
_cell.angle_gamma   90.00
#
_symmetry.space_group_name_H-M   'P 1'
#
loop_
_entity.id
_entity.type
_entity.pdbx_description
1 polymer ?
#
loop_
_entity_poly.entity_id
_entity_poly.type
_entity_poly.pdbx_seq_one_letter_code
_entity_poly.pdbx_strand_id
1 'polypeptide(L)'
;MKTIEIKINGKPIQVEKGTTILKAALIDNVKIPTLCFHDDLDPWAACGICVCKIEGSPKMVRACATEAMEGQNYITHDPELMEIRRTVLEMTIANHPMECLTCGRNTTCELQDLAADFGIREIPYHEDITELDRDESTPSIILDPRKCVNCG
;
A
#
# COMPACT_ATOMS: atom_id res chain seq x y z
N MET A 1 5.90 25.30 14.75
CA MET A 1 6.31 23.94 14.34
C MET A 1 7.67 24.03 13.66
N LYS A 2 8.57 23.06 13.87
CA LYS A 2 9.88 23.02 13.18
C LYS A 2 9.67 22.36 11.81
N THR A 3 9.92 23.09 10.73
CA THR A 3 9.96 22.53 9.38
C THR A 3 11.32 21.88 9.12
N ILE A 4 11.32 20.83 8.32
CA ILE A 4 12.51 20.13 7.83
C ILE A 4 12.49 20.12 6.31
N GLU A 5 13.67 20.21 5.71
CA GLU A 5 13.83 20.04 4.26
C GLU A 5 14.17 18.58 3.95
N ILE A 6 13.41 17.99 3.04
CA ILE A 6 13.62 16.64 2.53
C ILE A 6 13.56 16.65 1.01
N LYS A 7 13.89 15.53 0.37
CA LYS A 7 13.70 15.35 -1.07
C LYS A 7 12.81 14.15 -1.35
N ILE A 8 11.92 14.29 -2.33
CA ILE A 8 11.15 13.19 -2.91
C ILE A 8 11.58 13.07 -4.37
N ASN A 9 12.15 11.93 -4.76
CA ASN A 9 12.70 11.72 -6.10
C ASN A 9 13.67 12.83 -6.54
N GLY A 10 14.49 13.34 -5.61
CA GLY A 10 15.45 14.42 -5.84
C GLY A 10 14.86 15.83 -5.80
N LYS A 11 13.53 16.00 -5.76
CA LYS A 11 12.88 17.30 -5.66
C LYS A 11 12.79 17.76 -4.20
N PRO A 12 13.34 18.94 -3.84
CA PRO A 12 13.31 19.44 -2.47
C PRO A 12 11.90 19.91 -2.08
N ILE A 13 11.46 19.53 -0.88
CA ILE A 13 10.20 19.97 -0.28
C ILE A 13 10.40 20.27 1.21
N GLN A 14 9.55 21.14 1.75
CA GLN A 14 9.52 21.44 3.18
C GLN A 14 8.28 20.83 3.82
N VAL A 15 8.47 20.10 4.91
CA VAL A 15 7.39 19.46 5.67
C VAL A 15 7.58 19.71 7.16
N GLU A 16 6.50 19.56 7.93
CA GLU A 16 6.60 19.63 9.38
C GLU A 16 7.34 18.41 9.92
N LYS A 17 8.21 18.61 10.93
CA LYS A 17 8.87 17.50 11.62
C LYS A 17 7.80 16.55 12.20
N GLY A 18 7.95 15.25 11.95
CA GLY A 18 6.99 14.21 12.33
C GLY A 18 6.03 13.81 11.20
N THR A 19 6.05 14.51 10.06
CA THR A 19 5.29 14.10 8.88
C THR A 19 5.84 12.79 8.33
N THR A 20 4.97 11.83 8.01
CA THR A 20 5.38 10.56 7.40
C THR A 20 5.80 10.75 5.94
N ILE A 21 6.62 9.85 5.41
CA ILE A 21 7.06 9.90 4.00
C ILE A 21 5.84 9.91 3.06
N LEU A 22 4.80 9.13 3.39
CA LEU A 22 3.55 9.08 2.60
C LEU A 22 2.86 10.45 2.52
N LYS A 23 2.67 11.11 3.67
CA LYS A 23 2.04 12.45 3.72
C LYS A 23 2.92 13.50 3.05
N ALA A 24 4.24 13.41 3.23
CA ALA A 24 5.19 14.29 2.57
C ALA A 24 5.16 14.17 1.04
N ALA A 25 5.08 12.94 0.51
CA ALA A 25 4.95 12.69 -0.92
C ALA A 25 3.63 13.24 -1.49
N LEU A 26 2.54 13.14 -0.72
CA LEU A 26 1.23 13.66 -1.12
C LEU A 26 1.23 15.19 -1.30
N ILE A 27 1.95 15.94 -0.45
CA ILE A 27 2.12 17.40 -0.58
C ILE A 27 2.77 17.76 -1.92
N ASP A 28 3.65 16.90 -2.43
CA ASP A 28 4.31 17.07 -3.73
C ASP A 28 3.54 16.45 -4.91
N ASN A 29 2.29 16.01 -4.70
CA ASN A 29 1.45 15.29 -5.67
C ASN A 29 2.06 13.95 -6.14
N VAL A 30 2.95 13.35 -5.35
CA VAL A 30 3.51 12.03 -5.60
C VAL A 30 2.62 10.99 -4.92
N LYS A 31 1.84 10.27 -5.73
CA LYS A 31 0.97 9.18 -5.25
C LYS A 31 1.79 7.92 -4.98
N ILE A 32 1.98 7.59 -3.70
CA ILE A 32 2.50 6.28 -3.28
C ILE A 32 1.31 5.34 -3.10
N PRO A 33 1.32 4.14 -3.70
CA PRO A 33 0.20 3.21 -3.57
C PRO A 33 0.06 2.68 -2.14
N THR A 34 -1.18 2.46 -1.71
CA THR A 34 -1.53 2.02 -0.34
C THR A 34 -2.77 1.12 -0.37
N LEU A 35 -2.83 0.15 0.54
CA LEU A 35 -4.04 -0.63 0.82
C LEU A 35 -4.50 -0.47 2.27
N CYS A 36 -3.56 -0.54 3.23
CA CYS A 36 -3.87 -0.49 4.67
C CYS A 36 -3.81 0.91 5.30
N PHE A 37 -3.59 1.97 4.52
CA PHE A 37 -3.49 3.32 5.06
C PHE A 37 -4.85 4.00 4.97
N HIS A 38 -5.24 4.66 6.06
CA HIS A 38 -6.40 5.53 6.13
C HIS A 38 -6.05 6.74 7.01
N ASP A 39 -6.51 7.94 6.64
CA ASP A 39 -6.12 9.17 7.35
C ASP A 39 -6.64 9.24 8.80
N ASP A 40 -7.78 8.59 9.06
CA ASP A 40 -8.40 8.53 10.40
C ASP A 40 -7.83 7.41 11.30
N LEU A 41 -6.89 6.60 10.81
CA LEU A 41 -6.31 5.48 11.55
C LEU A 41 -4.79 5.62 11.72
N ASP A 42 -4.27 5.02 12.78
CA ASP A 42 -2.83 4.93 12.99
C ASP A 42 -2.17 4.05 11.91
N PRO A 43 -0.94 4.37 11.45
CA PRO A 43 -0.27 3.59 10.43
C PRO A 43 0.06 2.16 10.89
N TRP A 44 -0.53 1.17 10.20
CA TRP A 44 -0.34 -0.25 10.53
C TRP A 44 0.85 -0.91 9.81
N ALA A 45 1.23 -0.41 8.63
CA ALA A 45 2.33 -0.91 7.80
C ALA A 45 2.26 -2.39 7.34
N ALA A 46 1.11 -3.07 7.45
CA ALA A 46 1.00 -4.50 7.07
C ALA A 46 1.05 -4.77 5.57
N CYS A 47 0.30 -4.01 4.75
CA CYS A 47 0.14 -4.39 3.33
C CYS A 47 1.43 -4.31 2.50
N GLY A 48 2.43 -3.55 2.95
CA GLY A 48 3.73 -3.43 2.29
C GLY A 48 3.77 -2.68 0.94
N ILE A 49 2.64 -2.35 0.34
CA ILE A 49 2.58 -1.67 -0.97
C ILE A 49 3.29 -0.30 -0.97
N CYS A 50 3.24 0.43 0.15
CA CYS A 50 3.85 1.76 0.27
C CYS A 50 5.38 1.76 0.45
N VAL A 51 6.06 0.67 0.09
CA VAL A 51 7.51 0.56 0.19
C VAL A 51 8.21 1.67 -0.60
N CYS A 52 9.24 2.28 -0.01
CA CYS A 52 10.10 3.31 -0.60
C CYS A 52 11.55 3.06 -0.20
N LYS A 53 12.48 3.62 -0.96
CA LYS A 53 13.92 3.59 -0.63
C LYS A 53 14.38 4.93 -0.08
N ILE A 54 15.45 4.88 0.70
CA ILE A 54 16.20 6.05 1.14
C ILE A 54 17.49 6.09 0.32
N GLU A 55 17.75 7.20 -0.37
CA GLU A 55 18.95 7.35 -1.19
C GLU A 55 20.22 7.17 -0.34
N GLY A 56 21.18 6.37 -0.83
CA GLY A 56 22.41 6.06 -0.09
C GLY A 56 22.26 5.05 1.05
N SER A 57 21.06 4.49 1.27
CA SER A 57 20.81 3.44 2.26
C SER A 57 20.37 2.15 1.57
N PRO A 58 20.85 0.97 2.02
CA PRO A 58 20.35 -0.32 1.53
C PRO A 58 18.95 -0.66 2.10
N LYS A 59 18.42 0.15 3.03
CA LYS A 59 17.15 -0.12 3.69
C LYS A 59 15.97 0.38 2.85
N MET A 60 14.96 -0.46 2.73
CA MET A 60 13.63 -0.08 2.29
C MET A 60 12.74 0.16 3.50
N VAL A 61 11.86 1.15 3.40
CA VAL A 61 10.98 1.59 4.48
C VAL A 61 9.53 1.64 4.01
N ARG A 62 8.59 1.51 4.95
CA ARG A 62 7.15 1.67 4.67
C ARG A 62 6.78 3.14 4.82
N ALA A 63 6.37 3.78 3.72
CA ALA A 63 6.15 5.22 3.71
C ALA A 63 5.03 5.68 4.66
N CYS A 64 4.03 4.84 4.91
CA CYS A 64 2.90 5.19 5.78
C CYS A 64 3.29 5.36 7.25
N ALA A 65 4.28 4.61 7.74
CA ALA A 65 4.65 4.55 9.16
C ALA A 65 6.01 5.19 9.48
N THR A 66 6.80 5.53 8.45
CA THR A 66 8.15 6.09 8.65
C THR A 66 8.08 7.62 8.58
N GLU A 67 8.59 8.30 9.62
CA GLU A 67 8.74 9.75 9.63
C GLU A 67 9.84 10.21 8.66
N ALA A 68 9.58 11.35 8.00
CA ALA A 68 10.56 11.99 7.16
C ALA A 68 11.68 12.63 8.00
N MET A 69 12.93 12.46 7.57
CA MET A 69 14.12 12.97 8.26
C MET A 69 14.80 14.05 7.43
N GLU A 70 15.27 15.09 8.11
CA GLU A 70 15.94 16.24 7.50
C GLU A 70 17.14 15.82 6.64
N GLY A 71 17.23 16.37 5.44
CA GLY A 71 18.32 16.11 4.48
C GLY A 71 18.24 14.78 3.73
N GLN A 72 17.24 13.92 4.01
CA GLN A 72 17.08 12.66 3.30
C GLN A 72 16.37 12.83 1.94
N ASN A 73 16.69 11.93 1.00
CA ASN A 73 15.98 11.78 -0.25
C ASN A 73 15.27 10.43 -0.30
N TYR A 74 13.96 10.44 -0.57
CA TYR A 74 13.15 9.24 -0.67
C TYR A 74 12.82 8.96 -2.13
N ILE A 75 13.11 7.74 -2.56
CA ILE A 75 12.80 7.25 -3.90
C ILE A 75 11.49 6.48 -3.81
N THR A 76 10.47 6.94 -4.55
CA THR A 76 9.13 6.37 -4.54
C THR A 76 8.84 5.49 -5.77
N HIS A 77 9.67 5.61 -6.80
CA HIS A 77 9.56 4.88 -8.06
C HIS A 77 10.95 4.47 -8.54
N ASP A 78 11.18 3.16 -8.66
CA ASP A 78 12.33 2.57 -9.33
C ASP A 78 11.97 1.14 -9.77
N PRO A 79 12.76 0.51 -10.66
CA PRO A 79 12.51 -0.86 -11.12
C PRO A 79 12.36 -1.87 -9.98
N GLU A 80 13.24 -1.83 -8.97
CA GLU A 80 13.21 -2.78 -7.85
C GLU A 80 11.96 -2.57 -6.97
N LEU A 81 11.58 -1.32 -6.69
CA LEU A 81 10.34 -1.01 -5.97
C LEU A 81 9.10 -1.51 -6.74
N MET A 82 9.12 -1.44 -8.07
CA MET A 82 8.01 -1.93 -8.88
C MET A 82 7.89 -3.44 -8.86
N GLU A 83 9.01 -4.16 -8.91
CA GLU A 83 9.04 -5.61 -8.76
C GLU A 83 8.51 -6.03 -7.38
N ILE A 84 8.97 -5.39 -6.30
CA ILE A 84 8.51 -5.71 -4.94
C ILE A 84 7.01 -5.47 -4.79
N ARG A 85 6.51 -4.32 -5.26
CA ARG A 85 5.08 -4.01 -5.19
C ARG A 85 4.25 -4.99 -6.01
N ARG A 86 4.72 -5.37 -7.19
CA ARG A 86 4.08 -6.42 -8.02
C ARG A 86 4.02 -7.73 -7.25
N THR A 87 5.12 -8.21 -6.68
CA THR A 87 5.15 -9.46 -5.90
C THR A 87 4.19 -9.41 -4.72
N VAL A 88 4.13 -8.29 -3.98
CA VAL A 88 3.18 -8.13 -2.86
C VAL A 88 1.73 -8.23 -3.35
N LEU A 89 1.39 -7.59 -4.48
CA LEU A 89 0.06 -7.67 -5.07
C LEU A 89 -0.26 -9.08 -5.56
N GLU A 90 0.67 -9.73 -6.27
CA GLU A 90 0.50 -11.10 -6.75
C GLU A 90 0.26 -12.08 -5.59
N MET A 91 1.01 -11.96 -4.50
CA MET A 91 0.79 -12.76 -3.28
C MET A 91 -0.56 -12.45 -2.62
N THR A 92 -0.95 -11.17 -2.58
CA THR A 92 -2.24 -10.76 -2.02
C THR A 92 -3.40 -11.36 -2.84
N ILE A 93 -3.29 -11.34 -4.16
CA ILE A 93 -4.29 -11.89 -5.08
C ILE A 93 -4.31 -13.41 -5.02
N ALA A 94 -3.16 -14.08 -4.89
CA ALA A 94 -3.08 -15.54 -4.73
C ALA A 94 -3.83 -16.05 -3.49
N ASN A 95 -3.92 -15.23 -2.43
CA ASN A 95 -4.64 -15.54 -1.21
C ASN A 95 -6.10 -15.02 -1.22
N HIS A 96 -6.58 -14.46 -2.33
CA HIS A 96 -7.89 -13.83 -2.44
C HIS A 96 -8.74 -14.52 -3.53
N PRO A 97 -10.03 -14.81 -3.28
CA PRO A 97 -10.88 -15.47 -4.27
C PRO A 97 -11.07 -14.60 -5.52
N MET A 98 -10.92 -15.20 -6.70
CA MET A 98 -11.14 -14.55 -8.00
C MET A 98 -12.63 -14.39 -8.36
N GLU A 99 -13.41 -13.89 -7.41
CA GLU A 99 -14.87 -13.70 -7.52
C GLU A 99 -15.24 -12.25 -7.91
N CYS A 100 -14.36 -11.54 -8.63
CA CYS A 100 -14.55 -10.10 -8.90
C CYS A 100 -15.89 -9.79 -9.59
N LEU A 101 -16.40 -10.67 -10.46
CA LEU A 101 -17.66 -10.47 -11.18
C LEU A 101 -18.90 -10.56 -10.29
N THR A 102 -18.81 -11.24 -9.15
CA THR A 102 -19.91 -11.39 -8.17
C THR A 102 -19.66 -10.57 -6.90
N CYS A 103 -18.49 -9.97 -6.77
CA CYS A 103 -18.12 -9.13 -5.63
C CYS A 103 -18.85 -7.78 -5.67
N GLY A 104 -19.48 -7.40 -4.55
CA GLY A 104 -20.15 -6.10 -4.41
C GLY A 104 -19.22 -4.89 -4.53
N ARG A 105 -17.91 -5.07 -4.33
CA ARG A 105 -16.89 -4.01 -4.52
C ARG A 105 -16.33 -3.92 -5.94
N ASN A 106 -16.84 -4.71 -6.89
CA ASN A 106 -16.40 -4.61 -8.27
C ASN A 106 -16.49 -3.15 -8.75
N THR A 107 -15.48 -2.67 -9.50
CA THR A 107 -15.35 -1.28 -9.98
C THR A 107 -15.09 -0.21 -8.91
N THR A 108 -15.05 -0.59 -7.63
CA THR A 108 -14.76 0.30 -6.47
C THR A 108 -13.76 -0.36 -5.51
N CYS A 109 -12.93 -1.26 -6.04
CA CYS A 109 -11.97 -2.05 -5.27
C CYS A 109 -10.55 -1.56 -5.52
N GLU A 110 -9.90 -1.09 -4.47
CA GLU A 110 -8.54 -0.56 -4.49
C GLU A 110 -7.52 -1.64 -4.87
N LEU A 111 -7.78 -2.91 -4.52
CA LEU A 111 -6.95 -4.04 -4.97
C LEU A 111 -7.07 -4.25 -6.49
N GLN A 112 -8.27 -4.09 -7.05
CA GLN A 112 -8.52 -4.19 -8.49
C GLN A 112 -7.80 -3.05 -9.24
N ASP A 113 -7.89 -1.83 -8.72
CA ASP A 113 -7.22 -0.66 -9.29
C ASP A 113 -5.70 -0.84 -9.28
N LEU A 114 -5.12 -1.28 -8.15
CA LEU A 114 -3.69 -1.55 -8.06
C LEU A 114 -3.25 -2.71 -8.97
N ALA A 115 -4.03 -3.79 -9.05
CA ALA A 115 -3.71 -4.88 -9.98
C ALA A 115 -3.68 -4.40 -11.43
N ALA A 116 -4.60 -3.50 -11.81
CA ALA A 116 -4.64 -2.88 -13.12
C ALA A 116 -3.45 -1.93 -13.36
N ASP A 117 -3.15 -1.06 -12.40
CA ASP A 117 -2.03 -0.10 -12.45
C ASP A 117 -0.68 -0.81 -12.61
N PHE A 118 -0.50 -1.97 -11.97
CA PHE A 118 0.73 -2.78 -12.05
C PHE A 118 0.74 -3.78 -13.22
N GLY A 119 -0.34 -3.84 -14.00
CA GLY A 119 -0.47 -4.69 -15.17
C GLY A 119 -0.50 -6.18 -14.87
N ILE A 120 -1.01 -6.58 -13.70
CA ILE A 120 -1.09 -7.98 -13.30
C ILE A 120 -2.21 -8.65 -14.08
N ARG A 121 -1.85 -9.66 -14.88
CA ARG A 121 -2.78 -10.43 -15.73
C ARG A 121 -2.84 -11.91 -15.36
N GLU A 122 -1.75 -12.42 -14.82
CA GLU A 122 -1.58 -13.81 -14.43
C GLU A 122 -0.93 -13.82 -13.05
N ILE A 123 -1.29 -14.80 -12.23
CA ILE A 123 -0.74 -14.98 -10.89
C ILE A 123 0.17 -16.20 -10.94
N PRO A 124 1.49 -16.05 -10.72
CA PRO A 124 2.44 -17.16 -10.80
C PRO A 124 2.44 -18.04 -9.55
N TYR A 125 1.72 -17.64 -8.51
CA TYR A 125 1.64 -18.34 -7.22
C TYR A 125 0.42 -19.25 -7.14
N HIS A 126 0.54 -20.32 -6.36
CA HIS A 126 -0.58 -21.20 -6.06
C HIS A 126 -1.65 -20.47 -5.23
N GLU A 127 -2.92 -20.72 -5.52
CA GLU A 127 -4.02 -20.16 -4.74
C GLU A 127 -4.04 -20.74 -3.32
N ASP A 128 -3.89 -19.90 -2.30
CA ASP A 128 -3.93 -20.31 -0.89
C ASP A 128 -5.00 -19.48 -0.16
N ILE A 129 -6.25 -19.77 -0.50
CA ILE A 129 -7.40 -19.07 0.05
C ILE A 129 -7.79 -19.76 1.36
N THR A 130 -7.81 -18.99 2.45
CA THR A 130 -8.26 -19.51 3.74
C THR A 130 -9.74 -19.90 3.67
N GLU A 131 -10.09 -21.14 4.00
CA GLU A 131 -11.48 -21.59 4.10
C GLU A 131 -12.06 -21.20 5.46
N LEU A 132 -12.68 -20.02 5.51
CA LEU A 132 -13.46 -19.56 6.65
C LEU A 132 -14.89 -19.24 6.19
N ASP A 133 -15.85 -19.59 7.03
CA ASP A 133 -17.26 -19.29 6.80
C ASP A 133 -17.53 -17.80 6.83
N ARG A 134 -18.54 -17.38 6.07
CA ARG A 134 -19.04 -16.01 6.11
C ARG A 134 -19.75 -15.77 7.44
N ASP A 135 -19.48 -14.63 8.05
CA ASP A 135 -20.22 -14.16 9.23
C ASP A 135 -21.41 -13.31 8.78
N GLU A 136 -22.60 -13.87 8.97
CA GLU A 136 -23.90 -13.26 8.71
C GLU A 136 -24.69 -13.03 10.01
N SER A 137 -24.00 -12.96 11.15
CA SER A 137 -24.63 -12.80 12.48
C SER A 137 -25.41 -11.50 12.65
N THR A 138 -25.15 -10.48 11.81
CA THR A 138 -25.85 -9.19 11.80
C THR A 138 -26.52 -8.93 10.45
N PRO A 139 -27.74 -8.34 10.44
CA PRO A 139 -28.46 -8.06 9.19
C PRO A 139 -27.86 -6.90 8.39
N SER A 140 -26.93 -6.13 8.97
CA SER A 140 -26.39 -4.92 8.34
C SER A 140 -25.03 -5.13 7.68
N ILE A 141 -24.25 -6.12 8.12
CA ILE A 141 -22.87 -6.36 7.68
C ILE A 141 -22.69 -7.85 7.45
N ILE A 142 -22.22 -8.21 6.27
CA ILE A 142 -21.77 -9.56 6.00
C ILE A 142 -20.25 -9.52 5.84
N LEU A 143 -19.56 -10.25 6.71
CA LEU A 143 -18.11 -10.39 6.64
C LEU A 143 -17.78 -11.68 5.89
N ASP A 144 -17.05 -11.57 4.78
CA ASP A 144 -16.46 -12.71 4.07
C ASP A 144 -14.94 -12.68 4.31
N PRO A 145 -14.41 -13.43 5.31
CA PRO A 145 -12.99 -13.37 5.68
C PRO A 145 -12.06 -13.76 4.53
N ARG A 146 -12.55 -14.56 3.58
CA ARG A 146 -11.79 -14.99 2.39
C ARG A 146 -11.39 -13.82 1.50
N LYS A 147 -12.17 -12.72 1.53
CA LYS A 147 -11.93 -11.49 0.75
C LYS A 147 -11.04 -10.49 1.48
N CYS A 148 -10.61 -10.80 2.71
CA CYS A 148 -9.74 -9.94 3.48
C CYS A 148 -8.31 -9.94 2.89
N VAL A 149 -7.72 -8.75 2.76
CA VAL A 149 -6.30 -8.59 2.34
C VAL A 149 -5.35 -8.45 3.53
N ASN A 150 -5.83 -8.74 4.75
CA ASN A 150 -5.09 -8.62 6.00
C ASN A 150 -4.44 -7.25 6.18
N CYS A 151 -5.18 -6.18 5.88
CA CYS A 151 -4.69 -4.81 6.00
C CYS A 151 -4.61 -4.31 7.45
N GLY A 152 -5.16 -5.03 8.44
CA GLY A 152 -5.20 -4.65 9.85
C GLY A 152 -6.61 -4.66 10.40
#